data_AF-A0A4Q5SJP5-F1
#
_entry.id   AF-A0A4Q5SJP5-F1
#
_cell.length_a   1.000
_cell.length_b   1.000
_cell.length_c   1.000
_cell.angle_alpha   90.00
_cell.angle_beta   90.00
_cell.angle_gamma   90.00
#
_symmetry.space_group_name_H-M   'P 1'
#
loop_
_entity.id
_entity.type
_entity.pdbx_description
1 polymer ?
#
loop_
_entity_poly.entity_id
_entity_poly.type
_entity_poly.pdbx_seq_one_letter_code
_entity_poly.pdbx_strand_id
1 'polypeptide(L)' 'MMVKYLTDQNGNTTDVVLPIADYIDLLERANELPPYVKAGIETGRQQATQGLTKSTFDVMRKYETKA' A
#
# COMPACT_ATOMS: atom_id res chain seq x y z
N MET A 1 -4.97 -0.37 22.28
CA MET A 1 -3.84 -1.21 21.86
C MET A 1 -2.76 -1.17 22.95
N MET A 2 -2.59 -2.25 23.70
CA MET A 2 -1.52 -2.38 24.70
C MET A 2 -0.53 -3.41 24.18
N VAL A 3 0.51 -2.93 23.48
CA VAL A 3 1.52 -3.79 22.86
C VAL A 3 2.51 -4.20 23.93
N LYS A 4 2.72 -5.50 24.12
CA LYS A 4 3.78 -6.00 25.01
C LYS A 4 4.93 -6.51 24.16
N TYR A 5 6.13 -6.04 24.46
CA TYR A 5 7.35 -6.50 23.82
C TYR A 5 7.98 -7.58 24.69
N LEU A 6 8.37 -8.69 24.08
CA LEU A 6 9.21 -9.69 24.74
C LEU A 6 10.66 -9.34 24.42
N THR A 7 11.46 -9.23 25.47
CA THR A 7 12.90 -8.98 25.35
C THR A 7 13.68 -10.24 25.70
N ASP A 8 14.75 -10.51 24.95
CA ASP A 8 15.70 -11.57 25.29
C ASP A 8 16.50 -11.23 26.57
N GLN A 9 17.37 -12.16 26.96
CA GLN A 9 18.25 -11.99 28.13
C GLN A 9 19.26 -10.84 27.98
N ASN A 10 19.46 -10.32 26.76
CA ASN A 10 20.35 -9.21 26.43
C ASN A 10 19.59 -7.87 26.31
N GLY A 11 18.27 -7.87 26.54
CA GLY A 11 17.42 -6.67 26.43
C GLY A 11 17.00 -6.33 25.00
N ASN A 12 17.30 -7.18 24.00
CA ASN A 12 16.84 -6.97 22.64
C ASN A 12 15.38 -7.41 22.51
N THR A 13 14.56 -6.62 21.83
CA THR A 13 13.18 -7.01 21.52
C THR A 13 13.18 -8.12 20.47
N THR A 14 12.70 -9.31 20.83
CA THR A 14 12.62 -10.45 19.90
C THR A 14 11.22 -10.63 19.35
N ASP A 15 10.19 -10.35 20.15
CA ASP A 15 8.81 -10.65 19.78
C ASP A 15 7.83 -9.60 20.28
N VAL A 16 6.65 -9.57 19.65
CA VAL A 16 5.55 -8.68 19.98
C VAL A 16 4.33 -9.52 20.33
N VAL A 17 3.81 -9.34 21.55
CA VAL A 17 2.56 -9.94 21.98
C VAL A 17 1.43 -8.95 21.73
N LEU A 18 0.49 -9.38 20.90
CA LEU A 18 -0.66 -8.60 20.49
C LEU A 18 -1.95 -9.40 20.75
N PRO A 19 -3.03 -8.76 21.23
CA PRO A 19 -4.35 -9.38 21.20
C PRO A 19 -4.74 -9.81 19.79
N ILE A 20 -5.37 -10.96 19.63
CA ILE A 20 -5.71 -11.50 18.31
C ILE A 20 -6.63 -10.57 17.51
N ALA A 21 -7.52 -9.84 18.19
CA ALA A 21 -8.39 -8.84 17.55
C ALA A 21 -7.59 -7.69 16.92
N ASP A 22 -6.59 -7.18 17.64
CA ASP A 22 -5.71 -6.12 17.14
C ASP A 22 -4.85 -6.62 15.96
N TYR A 23 -4.44 -7.91 15.97
CA TYR A 23 -3.71 -8.53 14.85
C TYR A 23 -4.55 -8.60 13.58
N ILE A 24 -5.82 -9.00 13.71
CA ILE A 24 -6.76 -9.09 12.58
C ILE A 24 -7.02 -7.68 12.00
N ASP A 25 -7.27 -6.68 12.84
CA ASP A 25 -7.46 -5.28 12.39
C ASP A 25 -6.21 -4.75 11.64
N LEU A 26 -5.00 -5.10 12.11
CA LEU A 26 -3.76 -4.75 11.39
C LEU A 26 -3.66 -5.42 10.03
N LEU A 27 -4.03 -6.69 9.91
CA LEU A 27 -4.04 -7.39 8.62
C LEU A 27 -5.06 -6.78 7.66
N GLU A 28 -6.24 -6.43 8.14
CA GLU A 28 -7.27 -5.78 7.33
C GLU A 28 -6.78 -4.42 6.82
N ARG A 29 -6.18 -3.61 7.69
CA ARG A 29 -5.61 -2.30 7.31
C ARG A 29 -4.38 -2.40 6.43
N ALA A 30 -3.54 -3.42 6.61
CA ALA A 30 -2.39 -3.65 5.74
C ALA A 30 -2.81 -3.91 4.28
N ASN A 31 -4.02 -4.44 4.07
CA ASN A 31 -4.62 -4.62 2.75
C ASN A 31 -5.31 -3.36 2.22
N GLU A 32 -5.43 -2.29 3.03
CA GLU A 32 -5.98 -1.04 2.55
C GLU A 32 -4.96 -0.23 1.77
N LEU A 33 -5.29 0.08 0.52
CA LEU A 33 -4.50 1.01 -0.28
C LEU A 33 -4.46 2.40 0.42
N PRO A 34 -3.29 3.07 0.47
CA PRO A 34 -3.19 4.42 1.00
C PRO A 34 -4.13 5.40 0.28
N PRO A 35 -4.63 6.46 0.95
CA PRO A 35 -5.59 7.40 0.37
C PRO A 35 -5.13 8.02 -0.96
N TYR A 36 -3.85 8.36 -1.08
CA TYR A 36 -3.30 8.93 -2.32
C TYR A 36 -3.32 7.93 -3.48
N VAL A 37 -3.15 6.62 -3.21
CA VAL A 37 -3.25 5.56 -4.23
C VAL A 37 -4.70 5.42 -4.68
N LYS A 38 -5.65 5.37 -3.73
CA LYS A 38 -7.09 5.33 -4.03
C LYS A 38 -7.52 6.54 -4.87
N ALA A 39 -7.06 7.75 -4.51
CA ALA A 39 -7.34 8.98 -5.26
C ALA A 39 -6.74 8.97 -6.67
N GLY A 40 -5.53 8.44 -6.84
CA GLY A 40 -4.90 8.27 -8.14
C GLY A 40 -5.68 7.32 -9.06
N ILE A 41 -6.14 6.19 -8.52
CA ILE A 41 -7.00 5.24 -9.25
C ILE A 41 -8.29 5.91 -9.72
N GLU A 42 -8.97 6.64 -8.83
CA GLU A 42 -10.23 7.30 -9.19
C GLU A 42 -10.02 8.40 -10.23
N THR A 43 -8.95 9.20 -10.10
CA THR A 43 -8.57 10.20 -11.11
C THR A 43 -8.32 9.56 -12.47
N GLY A 44 -7.59 8.45 -12.51
CA GLY A 44 -7.35 7.69 -13.73
C GLY A 44 -8.64 7.16 -14.37
N ARG A 45 -9.58 6.67 -13.55
CA ARG A 45 -10.90 6.20 -14.01
C ARG A 45 -11.73 7.32 -14.63
N GLN A 46 -11.71 8.50 -14.02
CA GLN A 46 -12.38 9.70 -14.55
C GLN A 46 -11.76 10.13 -15.89
N GLN A 47 -10.42 10.18 -15.97
CA GLN A 47 -9.70 10.49 -17.20
C GLN A 47 -9.98 9.49 -18.32
N ALA A 48 -10.08 8.19 -18.00
CA ALA A 48 -10.44 7.16 -18.97
C ALA A 48 -11.86 7.39 -19.54
N THR A 49 -12.81 7.70 -18.65
CA THR A 49 -14.20 8.00 -19.05
C THR A 49 -14.28 9.24 -19.94
N GLN A 50 -13.41 10.22 -19.71
CA GLN A 50 -13.29 11.44 -20.51
C GLN A 50 -12.45 11.26 -21.79
N GLY A 51 -11.92 10.05 -22.06
CA GLY A 51 -11.05 9.78 -23.22
C GLY A 51 -9.67 10.45 -23.14
N LEU A 52 -9.24 10.88 -21.96
CA LEU A 52 -7.95 11.55 -21.72
C LEU A 52 -6.79 10.56 -21.54
N THR A 53 -7.05 9.25 -21.62
CA THR A 53 -6.03 8.20 -21.53
C THR A 53 -5.29 8.00 -22.84
N LYS A 54 -4.02 7.59 -22.76
CA LYS A 54 -3.21 7.18 -23.91
C LYS A 54 -3.23 5.66 -24.05
N SER A 55 -3.07 5.18 -25.29
CA SER A 55 -2.96 3.74 -25.55
C SER A 55 -1.70 3.17 -24.91
N THR A 56 -1.71 1.88 -24.56
CA THR A 56 -0.52 1.18 -24.03
C THR A 56 0.68 1.35 -24.95
N PHE A 57 0.47 1.30 -26.26
CA PHE A 57 1.53 1.50 -27.27
C PHE A 57 2.15 2.90 -27.20
N ASP A 58 1.32 3.94 -27.08
CA ASP A 58 1.80 5.32 -26.95
C ASP A 58 2.57 5.56 -25.66
N VAL A 59 2.14 4.91 -24.57
CA VAL A 59 2.83 4.98 -23.28
C VAL A 59 4.20 4.29 -23.39
N MET A 60 4.26 3.05 -23.87
CA MET A 60 5.52 2.30 -23.97
C MET A 60 6.56 3.03 -24.83
N ARG A 61 6.16 3.52 -26.00
CA ARG A 61 7.04 4.30 -26.91
C ARG A 61 7.66 5.53 -26.26
N LYS A 62 6.93 6.21 -25.35
CA LYS A 62 7.44 7.39 -24.61
C LYS A 62 8.56 7.04 -23.63
N TYR A 63 8.55 5.82 -23.08
CA TYR A 63 9.53 5.39 -22.09
C TYR A 63 10.70 4.61 -22.71
N GLU A 64 10.49 3.94 -23.85
CA GLU A 64 11.55 3.32 -24.65
C GLU A 64 12.53 4.34 -25.24
N THR A 65 12.07 5.56 -25.53
CA THR A 65 12.91 6.66 -26.07
C THR A 65 13.67 7.44 -25.00
N LYS A 66 13.50 7.10 -23.72
CA LYS A 66 14.16 7.76 -22.58
C LYS A 66 15.13 6.84 -21.82
N ALA A 67 15.33 5.61 -22.29
CA ALA A 67 16.36 4.68 -21.85
C ALA A 67 17.58 4.80 -22.78
#